data_AF-A0A174FQ28-F1
#
_entry.id   AF-A0A174FQ28-F1
#
_cell.length_a   1.000
_cell.length_b   1.000
_cell.length_c   1.000
_cell.angle_alpha   90.00
_cell.angle_beta   90.00
_cell.angle_gamma   90.00
#
_symmetry.space_group_name_H-M   'P 1'
#
loop_
_entity.id
_entity.type
_entity.pdbx_description
1 polymer ?
#
loop_
_entity_poly.entity_id
_entity_poly.type
_entity_poly.pdbx_seq_one_letter_code
_entity_poly.pdbx_strand_id
1 'polypeptide(L)'
;MSELKPDSEKKEERLSDKEKVNTEKTNAEELNAEEPNAEKPNTEEINEEPPAASEDEDFFFDDNKAYEARRAARLERRNKLRRRKKRLRIAGCIVVVAAAAIGIGIGFYGEELQNFVSEQQVKIAQMVKSADRKTEEEKTAQQTNAEAEAENAVTPEVQDTDGLSEEDKTLYRQAKYAAKQYDYDKAISMLQNSETYQTSEKFQHAVKVYQKKKESCVSWPLDQVTHVFYHTLIKDTGKAFDGDYKSGDYDQVMTTIDEFNQITQSMYDKGYVMVSIYDMATADENGNMNAGEILLPPGKVPFVLSQDDVCYYHYMDGDGFATKLIVDEEGKIRNEYVEDDGSISVGDYDMVPLIDRFVEEHPDFSYRGAKGIVALTGYNGILGYRTDSSYETRPDDLDADKVKWLDEHPDFNLNTERENAARVAQAMKDEGWLFASHTWGHQNVSQISLERLQADTQKFKENVDPLIGGTDIIIFAFGADLTSVEDYSGEKFEYLKSQGYNYYCNVDSSQYFVQIRSNYFRQGRRNLDGYRMYYNPELLSDLFDAQSVFDSSRPVPVPTMG
;
A
#
# COMPACT_ATOMS: atom_id res chain seq x y z
N MET A 1 -63.32 26.52 37.34
CA MET A 1 -64.00 25.26 36.96
C MET A 1 -62.92 24.26 36.61
N SER A 2 -62.81 23.04 37.11
CA SER A 2 -63.55 22.19 38.08
C SER A 2 -62.55 21.01 38.26
N GLU A 3 -61.94 20.85 39.45
CA GLU A 3 -62.27 19.80 40.45
C GLU A 3 -61.89 18.38 39.94
N LEU A 4 -61.13 17.50 40.62
CA LEU A 4 -61.00 17.19 42.06
C LEU A 4 -59.60 16.59 42.41
N LYS A 5 -59.22 16.78 43.69
CA LYS A 5 -58.13 16.11 44.46
C LYS A 5 -58.65 14.78 45.09
N PRO A 6 -58.09 14.20 46.19
CA PRO A 6 -56.73 14.13 46.79
C PRO A 6 -56.33 12.65 47.11
N ASP A 7 -55.13 12.32 47.63
CA ASP A 7 -54.82 12.11 49.07
C ASP A 7 -53.34 11.68 49.15
N SER A 8 -52.43 12.31 49.92
CA SER A 8 -52.25 12.41 51.39
C SER A 8 -50.92 11.71 51.75
N GLU A 9 -49.87 12.49 52.04
CA GLU A 9 -49.31 12.72 53.38
C GLU A 9 -48.57 11.52 54.03
N LYS A 10 -47.23 11.62 54.08
CA LYS A 10 -46.39 11.75 55.30
C LYS A 10 -44.90 11.65 54.91
N LYS A 11 -44.05 12.67 55.17
CA LYS A 11 -43.31 12.91 56.45
C LYS A 11 -42.41 11.70 56.81
N GLU A 12 -41.14 11.81 57.13
CA GLU A 12 -40.33 12.94 57.62
C GLU A 12 -38.87 12.47 57.71
N GLU A 13 -37.93 13.42 57.55
CA GLU A 13 -36.65 13.56 58.29
C GLU A 13 -35.51 12.54 58.13
N ARG A 14 -34.33 12.99 57.62
CA ARG A 14 -33.15 13.54 58.36
C ARG A 14 -32.37 12.44 59.08
N LEU A 15 -31.05 12.39 59.15
CA LEU A 15 -29.94 13.33 59.01
C LEU A 15 -28.66 12.46 59.12
N SER A 16 -27.58 12.79 58.39
CA SER A 16 -26.20 13.00 58.90
C SER A 16 -25.58 11.96 59.87
N ASP A 17 -24.30 11.61 59.86
CA ASP A 17 -23.10 12.25 59.39
C ASP A 17 -21.92 11.36 59.85
N LYS A 18 -20.77 11.55 59.20
CA LYS A 18 -19.39 11.49 59.75
C LYS A 18 -18.66 10.15 59.93
N GLU A 19 -17.60 10.07 59.13
CA GLU A 19 -16.18 9.95 59.51
C GLU A 19 -15.77 8.96 60.63
N LYS A 20 -14.82 8.08 60.30
CA LYS A 20 -13.45 8.18 60.82
C LYS A 20 -12.47 7.21 60.16
N VAL A 21 -11.38 7.81 59.68
CA VAL A 21 -9.96 7.42 59.72
C VAL A 21 -9.60 6.18 60.54
N ASN A 22 -8.73 5.31 59.98
CA ASN A 22 -7.66 4.69 60.77
C ASN A 22 -6.43 4.33 59.93
N THR A 23 -5.28 4.41 60.60
CA THR A 23 -3.90 4.55 60.13
C THR A 23 -3.06 3.25 60.23
N GLU A 24 -1.97 3.24 59.45
CA GLU A 24 -0.62 2.66 59.69
C GLU A 24 -0.36 1.14 59.80
N LYS A 25 0.62 0.67 58.99
CA LYS A 25 1.92 0.06 59.36
C LYS A 25 2.69 -0.37 58.09
N THR A 26 3.77 0.30 57.69
CA THR A 26 5.21 -0.03 57.90
C THR A 26 5.63 -1.45 57.52
N ASN A 27 6.50 -1.59 56.51
CA ASN A 27 7.82 -2.24 56.64
C ASN A 27 8.74 -1.89 55.45
N ALA A 28 10.00 -1.62 55.79
CA ALA A 28 11.15 -1.39 54.92
C ALA A 28 12.11 -2.59 55.01
N GLU A 29 13.21 -2.52 54.25
CA GLU A 29 14.30 -3.49 54.02
C GLU A 29 14.05 -4.36 52.76
N GLU A 30 14.97 -4.50 51.80
CA GLU A 30 16.43 -4.52 51.90
C GLU A 30 17.11 -4.16 50.55
N LEU A 31 18.29 -3.55 50.66
CA LEU A 31 19.22 -3.20 49.59
C LEU A 31 19.96 -4.45 49.09
N ASN A 32 20.23 -4.55 47.78
CA ASN A 32 21.45 -5.21 47.30
C ASN A 32 21.98 -4.49 46.06
N ALA A 33 23.17 -3.93 46.23
CA ALA A 33 24.02 -3.39 45.20
C ALA A 33 25.18 -4.38 45.01
N GLU A 34 25.46 -4.78 43.78
CA GLU A 34 26.78 -5.26 43.37
C GLU A 34 27.05 -4.77 41.94
N GLU A 35 28.18 -4.09 41.81
CA GLU A 35 28.72 -3.47 40.59
C GLU A 35 29.77 -4.41 39.95
N PRO A 36 30.40 -4.07 38.81
CA PRO A 36 30.54 -4.95 37.66
C PRO A 36 31.89 -5.70 37.63
N ASN A 37 31.96 -6.78 36.85
CA ASN A 37 33.24 -7.38 36.50
C ASN A 37 33.46 -7.39 34.98
N ALA A 38 34.62 -6.89 34.57
CA ALA A 38 35.09 -6.81 33.21
C ALA A 38 36.30 -7.72 33.05
N GLU A 39 36.29 -8.65 32.08
CA GLU A 39 37.50 -9.15 31.43
C GLU A 39 37.15 -9.85 30.10
N LYS A 40 37.89 -9.48 29.04
CA LYS A 40 37.91 -10.09 27.69
C LYS A 40 38.97 -11.23 27.66
N PRO A 41 39.34 -11.75 26.47
CA PRO A 41 38.64 -12.67 25.57
C PRO A 41 39.38 -14.04 25.55
N ASN A 42 38.76 -15.11 25.06
CA ASN A 42 39.55 -16.30 24.67
C ASN A 42 39.05 -16.91 23.36
N THR A 43 39.92 -16.82 22.37
CA THR A 43 39.98 -17.60 21.13
C THR A 43 40.27 -19.07 21.45
N GLU A 44 39.49 -20.00 20.90
CA GLU A 44 39.99 -21.31 20.51
C GLU A 44 39.12 -21.91 19.38
N GLU A 45 39.83 -22.43 18.39
CA GLU A 45 39.39 -22.97 17.11
C GLU A 45 38.75 -24.38 17.21
N ILE A 46 37.72 -24.59 16.39
CA ILE A 46 37.43 -25.76 15.53
C ILE A 46 37.17 -27.12 16.21
N ASN A 47 35.92 -27.60 16.06
CA ASN A 47 35.66 -28.91 15.45
C ASN A 47 34.32 -28.87 14.70
N GLU A 48 34.42 -29.00 13.38
CA GLU A 48 33.32 -29.15 12.43
C GLU A 48 32.75 -30.58 12.47
N GLU A 49 31.43 -30.71 12.55
CA GLU A 49 30.68 -31.81 11.93
C GLU A 49 29.44 -31.21 11.24
N PRO A 50 29.15 -31.58 9.97
CA PRO A 50 28.21 -30.85 9.13
C PRO A 50 26.76 -31.28 9.40
N PRO A 51 25.75 -30.39 9.33
CA PRO A 51 24.39 -30.85 9.16
C PRO A 51 24.20 -31.31 7.71
N ALA A 52 23.86 -32.58 7.56
CA ALA A 52 23.45 -33.19 6.31
C ALA A 52 22.20 -32.49 5.75
N ALA A 53 22.39 -31.58 4.80
CA ALA A 53 21.37 -31.03 3.91
C ALA A 53 22.05 -30.30 2.75
N SER A 54 22.58 -31.02 1.76
CA SER A 54 23.24 -30.38 0.61
C SER A 54 23.15 -31.16 -0.70
N GLU A 55 22.04 -31.84 -0.97
CA GLU A 55 21.79 -32.43 -2.30
C GLU A 55 20.46 -32.00 -2.94
N ASP A 56 19.64 -31.17 -2.26
CA ASP A 56 18.36 -30.67 -2.78
C ASP A 56 18.41 -29.20 -3.25
N GLU A 57 19.57 -28.53 -3.24
CA GLU A 57 19.71 -27.12 -3.63
C GLU A 57 20.07 -26.87 -5.11
N ASP A 58 20.38 -27.92 -5.88
CA ASP A 58 20.97 -27.76 -7.21
C ASP A 58 19.97 -27.55 -8.37
N PHE A 59 18.65 -27.54 -8.11
CA PHE A 59 17.63 -27.26 -9.14
C PHE A 59 17.01 -25.85 -9.05
N PHE A 60 17.39 -25.05 -8.05
CA PHE A 60 16.79 -23.73 -7.78
C PHE A 60 17.62 -22.53 -8.28
N PHE A 61 18.76 -22.77 -8.93
CA PHE A 61 19.76 -21.72 -9.20
C PHE A 61 19.61 -20.89 -10.48
N ASP A 62 18.63 -21.17 -11.34
CA ASP A 62 18.57 -20.47 -12.65
C ASP A 62 17.93 -19.07 -12.59
N ASP A 63 17.42 -18.62 -11.43
CA ASP A 63 16.77 -17.30 -11.30
C ASP A 63 17.43 -16.35 -10.26
N ASN A 64 18.28 -16.87 -9.36
CA ASN A 64 18.85 -16.04 -8.28
C ASN A 64 20.00 -15.14 -8.78
N LYS A 65 20.77 -15.56 -9.79
CA LYS A 65 21.81 -14.71 -10.41
C LYS A 65 21.22 -13.52 -11.17
N ALA A 66 20.07 -13.70 -11.83
CA ALA A 66 19.38 -12.61 -12.51
C ALA A 66 18.73 -11.63 -11.51
N TYR A 67 18.27 -12.13 -10.36
CA TYR A 67 17.78 -11.31 -9.25
C TYR A 67 18.90 -10.50 -8.60
N GLU A 68 20.03 -11.12 -8.25
CA GLU A 68 21.19 -10.42 -7.69
C GLU A 68 21.81 -9.44 -8.70
N ALA A 69 21.85 -9.79 -9.99
CA ALA A 69 22.30 -8.88 -11.05
C ALA A 69 21.36 -7.69 -11.23
N ARG A 70 20.03 -7.89 -11.13
CA ARG A 70 19.04 -6.79 -11.15
C ARG A 70 19.15 -5.91 -9.90
N ARG A 71 19.34 -6.49 -8.72
CA ARG A 71 19.57 -5.77 -7.45
C ARG A 71 20.86 -4.96 -7.49
N ALA A 72 21.94 -5.54 -7.98
CA ALA A 72 23.23 -4.85 -8.17
C ALA A 72 23.11 -3.72 -9.21
N ALA A 73 22.44 -3.96 -10.34
CA ALA A 73 22.18 -2.93 -11.35
C ALA A 73 21.25 -1.81 -10.84
N ARG A 74 20.30 -2.10 -9.95
CA ARG A 74 19.41 -1.12 -9.29
C ARG A 74 20.21 -0.27 -8.30
N LEU A 75 21.10 -0.88 -7.51
CA LEU A 75 22.03 -0.18 -6.61
C LEU A 75 23.00 0.72 -7.39
N GLU A 76 23.52 0.24 -8.52
CA GLU A 76 24.42 0.99 -9.38
C GLU A 76 23.71 2.14 -10.09
N ARG A 77 22.49 1.95 -10.60
CA ARG A 77 21.65 3.03 -11.16
C ARG A 77 21.33 4.09 -10.12
N ARG A 78 20.97 3.71 -8.89
CA ARG A 78 20.71 4.63 -7.77
C ARG A 78 21.97 5.41 -7.39
N ASN A 79 23.13 4.75 -7.35
CA ASN A 79 24.41 5.40 -7.08
C ASN A 79 24.84 6.33 -8.23
N LYS A 80 24.56 5.96 -9.49
CA LYS A 80 24.82 6.78 -10.69
C LYS A 80 23.92 8.02 -10.75
N LEU A 81 22.64 7.88 -10.39
CA LEU A 81 21.70 8.99 -10.23
C LEU A 81 22.10 9.92 -9.07
N ARG A 82 22.51 9.37 -7.91
CA ARG A 82 23.05 10.16 -6.79
C ARG A 82 24.33 10.91 -7.19
N ARG A 83 25.24 10.27 -7.93
CA ARG A 83 26.44 10.92 -8.48
C ARG A 83 26.10 11.99 -9.52
N ARG A 84 25.08 11.77 -10.37
CA ARG A 84 24.60 12.74 -11.37
C ARG A 84 23.89 13.93 -10.70
N LYS A 85 23.01 13.71 -9.72
CA LYS A 85 22.39 14.77 -8.90
C LYS A 85 23.44 15.55 -8.10
N LYS A 86 24.47 14.89 -7.54
CA LYS A 86 25.59 15.56 -6.85
C LYS A 86 26.45 16.38 -7.80
N ARG A 87 26.75 15.88 -9.01
CA ARG A 87 27.46 16.64 -10.05
C ARG A 87 26.65 17.80 -10.61
N LEU A 88 25.34 17.64 -10.79
CA LEU A 88 24.42 18.71 -11.21
C LEU A 88 24.27 19.79 -10.12
N ARG A 89 24.21 19.42 -8.84
CA ARG A 89 24.25 20.39 -7.72
C ARG A 89 25.57 21.15 -7.68
N ILE A 90 26.71 20.47 -7.87
CA ILE A 90 28.03 21.14 -7.91
C ILE A 90 28.14 22.05 -9.14
N ALA A 91 27.69 21.62 -10.32
CA ALA A 91 27.70 22.42 -11.54
C ALA A 91 26.74 23.62 -11.44
N GLY A 92 25.55 23.43 -10.86
CA GLY A 92 24.60 24.51 -10.56
C GLY A 92 25.15 25.53 -9.58
N CYS A 93 25.82 25.09 -8.51
CA CYS A 93 26.52 25.99 -7.59
C CYS A 93 27.64 26.78 -8.28
N ILE A 94 28.38 26.18 -9.22
CA ILE A 94 29.42 26.89 -9.98
C ILE A 94 28.82 27.93 -10.95
N VAL A 95 27.70 27.62 -11.61
CA VAL A 95 27.00 28.57 -12.51
C VAL A 95 26.38 29.73 -11.73
N VAL A 96 25.82 29.49 -10.53
CA VAL A 96 25.27 30.54 -9.67
C VAL A 96 26.37 31.44 -9.09
N VAL A 97 27.53 30.88 -8.72
CA VAL A 97 28.69 31.68 -8.28
C VAL A 97 29.28 32.49 -9.44
N ALA A 98 29.32 31.93 -10.66
CA ALA A 98 29.76 32.66 -11.86
C ALA A 98 28.77 33.78 -12.25
N ALA A 99 27.46 33.56 -12.15
CA ALA A 99 26.43 34.56 -12.41
C ALA A 99 26.43 35.67 -11.34
N ALA A 100 26.68 35.34 -10.07
CA ALA A 100 26.85 36.31 -8.99
C ALA A 100 28.13 37.16 -9.16
N ALA A 101 29.22 36.57 -9.67
CA ALA A 101 30.44 37.30 -10.01
C ALA A 101 30.24 38.26 -11.19
N ILE A 102 29.39 37.90 -12.16
CA ILE A 102 29.02 38.77 -13.30
C ILE A 102 28.08 39.90 -12.84
N GLY A 103 27.15 39.63 -11.91
CA GLY A 103 26.19 40.63 -11.39
C GLY A 103 26.81 41.72 -10.52
N ILE A 104 27.95 41.46 -9.87
CA ILE A 104 28.67 42.45 -9.03
C ILE A 104 29.70 43.25 -9.85
N GLY A 105 30.02 42.82 -11.08
CA GLY A 105 31.13 43.35 -11.89
C GLY A 105 30.76 44.31 -13.03
N ILE A 106 29.59 44.93 -13.06
CA ILE A 106 29.23 45.89 -14.14
C ILE A 106 29.83 47.31 -13.91
N GLY A 107 30.56 47.52 -12.80
CA GLY A 107 31.07 48.85 -12.45
C GLY A 107 32.47 49.23 -12.97
N PHE A 108 33.45 48.33 -13.03
CA PHE A 108 34.84 48.72 -13.23
C PHE A 108 35.66 47.59 -13.88
N TYR A 109 36.49 47.94 -14.88
CA TYR A 109 37.47 47.14 -15.64
C TYR A 109 36.97 46.47 -16.95
N GLY A 110 37.06 47.24 -18.05
CA GLY A 110 36.60 46.87 -19.39
C GLY A 110 37.63 46.23 -20.34
N GLU A 111 38.89 46.01 -19.95
CA GLU A 111 39.90 45.43 -20.84
C GLU A 111 40.41 44.03 -20.43
N GLU A 112 40.43 43.70 -19.13
CA GLU A 112 40.86 42.35 -18.67
C GLU A 112 39.76 41.29 -18.80
N LEU A 113 38.48 41.69 -18.76
CA LEU A 113 37.34 40.76 -18.87
C LEU A 113 37.16 40.22 -20.30
N GLN A 114 37.49 41.01 -21.33
CA GLN A 114 37.48 40.54 -22.72
C GLN A 114 38.54 39.46 -22.97
N ASN A 115 39.72 39.57 -22.36
CA ASN A 115 40.77 38.56 -22.48
C ASN A 115 40.41 37.27 -21.72
N PHE A 116 39.78 37.38 -20.55
CA PHE A 116 39.32 36.21 -19.80
C PHE A 116 38.17 35.47 -20.47
N VAL A 117 37.19 36.18 -21.04
CA VAL A 117 36.09 35.58 -21.80
C VAL A 117 36.60 34.93 -23.09
N SER A 118 37.58 35.54 -23.75
CA SER A 118 38.24 34.96 -24.93
C SER A 118 39.03 33.68 -24.57
N GLU A 119 39.76 33.67 -23.45
CA GLU A 119 40.46 32.48 -22.96
C GLU A 119 39.49 31.34 -22.55
N GLN A 120 38.35 31.67 -21.93
CA GLN A 120 37.32 30.69 -21.56
C GLN A 120 36.60 30.13 -22.80
N GLN A 121 36.32 30.96 -23.81
CA GLN A 121 35.77 30.48 -25.09
C GLN A 121 36.75 29.59 -25.85
N VAL A 122 38.06 29.89 -25.81
CA VAL A 122 39.09 29.02 -26.39
C VAL A 122 39.19 27.70 -25.64
N LYS A 123 39.09 27.69 -24.30
CA LYS A 123 39.08 26.46 -23.49
C LYS A 123 37.82 25.61 -23.70
N ILE A 124 36.65 26.24 -23.88
CA ILE A 124 35.39 25.54 -24.22
C ILE A 124 35.48 24.98 -25.66
N ALA A 125 36.02 25.74 -26.62
CA ALA A 125 36.24 25.26 -27.98
C ALA A 125 37.30 24.13 -28.05
N GLN A 126 38.32 24.17 -27.19
CA GLN A 126 39.29 23.06 -27.04
C GLN A 126 38.67 21.84 -26.36
N MET A 127 37.77 22.02 -25.39
CA MET A 127 37.02 20.93 -24.77
C MET A 127 36.04 20.27 -25.76
N VAL A 128 35.33 21.05 -26.59
CA VAL A 128 34.45 20.55 -27.66
C VAL A 128 35.28 19.83 -28.75
N LYS A 129 36.44 20.37 -29.16
CA LYS A 129 37.36 19.68 -30.07
C LYS A 129 37.99 18.41 -29.47
N SER A 130 38.13 18.32 -28.13
CA SER A 130 38.61 17.11 -27.45
C SER A 130 37.51 16.06 -27.24
N ALA A 131 36.23 16.48 -27.26
CA ALA A 131 35.08 15.59 -27.29
C ALA A 131 34.83 15.03 -28.69
N ASP A 132 35.05 15.84 -29.75
CA ASP A 132 35.00 15.37 -31.15
C ASP A 132 36.19 14.48 -31.52
N ARG A 133 37.37 14.69 -30.92
CA ARG A 133 38.54 13.79 -31.10
C ARG A 133 38.40 12.42 -30.45
N LYS A 134 37.42 12.21 -29.56
CA LYS A 134 37.08 10.87 -29.05
C LYS A 134 36.10 10.11 -29.94
N THR A 135 35.58 10.75 -30.99
CA THR A 135 34.63 10.15 -31.94
C THR A 135 35.32 9.76 -33.27
N GLU A 136 36.61 10.06 -33.44
CA GLU A 136 37.40 9.68 -34.63
C GLU A 136 38.48 8.60 -34.37
N GLU A 137 38.78 8.24 -33.11
CA GLU A 137 39.59 7.05 -32.78
C GLU A 137 38.77 5.75 -32.66
N GLU A 138 37.43 5.81 -32.76
CA GLU A 138 36.54 4.63 -32.87
C GLU A 138 36.18 4.26 -34.34
N LYS A 139 36.72 4.99 -35.34
CA LYS A 139 36.46 4.73 -36.77
C LYS A 139 37.61 4.11 -37.55
N THR A 140 38.63 3.57 -36.86
CA THR A 140 39.71 2.80 -37.51
C THR A 140 40.02 1.52 -36.74
N ALA A 141 38.99 0.74 -36.47
CA ALA A 141 39.09 -0.68 -36.10
C ALA A 141 37.97 -1.53 -36.78
N GLN A 142 37.44 -1.05 -37.91
CA GLN A 142 36.54 -1.79 -38.79
C GLN A 142 37.24 -2.07 -40.14
N GLN A 143 38.40 -2.75 -40.09
CA GLN A 143 38.99 -3.38 -41.29
C GLN A 143 40.18 -4.27 -40.91
N THR A 144 39.92 -5.30 -40.09
CA THR A 144 40.66 -6.58 -40.03
C THR A 144 40.07 -7.39 -38.89
N ASN A 145 39.02 -8.15 -39.20
CA ASN A 145 38.70 -9.48 -38.65
C ASN A 145 37.41 -9.97 -39.32
N ALA A 146 37.43 -9.99 -40.65
CA ALA A 146 36.51 -10.78 -41.46
C ALA A 146 37.05 -12.21 -41.52
N GLU A 147 37.09 -12.88 -40.37
CA GLU A 147 37.35 -14.32 -40.22
C GLU A 147 36.91 -14.77 -38.81
N ALA A 148 35.70 -14.37 -38.41
CA ALA A 148 34.94 -14.95 -37.28
C ALA A 148 33.43 -14.63 -37.37
N GLU A 149 32.92 -14.29 -38.56
CA GLU A 149 31.49 -14.12 -38.83
C GLU A 149 31.04 -15.21 -39.82
N ALA A 150 31.09 -16.44 -39.32
CA ALA A 150 30.35 -17.58 -39.83
C ALA A 150 29.99 -18.52 -38.66
N GLU A 151 29.61 -17.95 -37.52
CA GLU A 151 29.01 -18.67 -36.38
C GLU A 151 28.37 -17.64 -35.45
N ASN A 152 27.19 -17.13 -35.83
CA ASN A 152 26.15 -16.55 -34.95
C ASN A 152 24.96 -16.07 -35.79
N ALA A 153 24.59 -16.88 -36.79
CA ALA A 153 23.21 -17.02 -37.21
C ALA A 153 22.73 -18.32 -36.58
N VAL A 154 21.53 -18.30 -35.99
CA VAL A 154 20.98 -19.31 -35.07
C VAL A 154 21.52 -19.12 -33.65
N THR A 155 20.89 -18.22 -32.88
CA THR A 155 20.61 -18.57 -31.48
C THR A 155 20.00 -19.96 -31.53
N PRO A 156 20.57 -20.98 -30.84
CA PRO A 156 19.83 -22.19 -30.65
C PRO A 156 18.53 -21.76 -29.97
N GLU A 157 17.39 -22.12 -30.56
CA GLU A 157 16.26 -22.52 -29.72
C GLU A 157 16.89 -23.33 -28.59
N VAL A 158 16.65 -22.93 -27.33
CA VAL A 158 16.92 -23.79 -26.20
C VAL A 158 16.17 -25.08 -26.55
N GLN A 159 16.90 -26.09 -27.00
CA GLN A 159 16.31 -27.39 -27.23
C GLN A 159 15.74 -27.80 -25.89
N ASP A 160 14.44 -28.03 -25.92
CA ASP A 160 13.58 -28.43 -24.82
C ASP A 160 14.07 -29.77 -24.25
N THR A 161 15.08 -29.72 -23.39
CA THR A 161 15.71 -30.93 -22.81
C THR A 161 14.84 -31.58 -21.74
N ASP A 162 13.79 -30.91 -21.29
CA ASP A 162 12.87 -31.35 -20.24
C ASP A 162 11.63 -32.09 -20.78
N GLY A 163 11.48 -32.21 -22.10
CA GLY A 163 10.49 -33.10 -22.74
C GLY A 163 9.03 -32.74 -22.48
N LEU A 164 8.75 -31.53 -22.00
CA LEU A 164 7.39 -31.03 -21.73
C LEU A 164 6.83 -30.28 -22.93
N SER A 165 5.54 -30.41 -23.18
CA SER A 165 4.84 -29.56 -24.16
C SER A 165 4.83 -28.09 -23.70
N GLU A 166 4.59 -27.14 -24.61
CA GLU A 166 4.42 -25.71 -24.25
C GLU A 166 3.25 -25.47 -23.28
N GLU A 167 2.19 -26.28 -23.40
CA GLU A 167 1.05 -26.27 -22.48
C GLU A 167 1.48 -26.71 -21.08
N ASP A 168 2.24 -27.80 -20.97
CA ASP A 168 2.77 -28.30 -19.69
C ASP A 168 3.79 -27.34 -19.07
N LYS A 169 4.61 -26.66 -19.87
CA LYS A 169 5.51 -25.61 -19.37
C LYS A 169 4.71 -24.45 -18.80
N THR A 170 3.61 -24.07 -19.44
CA THR A 170 2.73 -23.00 -18.97
C THR A 170 2.04 -23.40 -17.68
N LEU A 171 1.48 -24.61 -17.60
CA LEU A 171 0.90 -25.17 -16.39
C LEU A 171 1.93 -25.22 -15.24
N TYR A 172 3.15 -25.66 -15.53
CA TYR A 172 4.24 -25.72 -14.55
C TYR A 172 4.61 -24.33 -14.02
N ARG A 173 4.70 -23.32 -14.90
CA ARG A 173 4.94 -21.92 -14.50
C ARG A 173 3.81 -21.39 -13.60
N GLN A 174 2.56 -21.67 -13.93
CA GLN A 174 1.41 -21.27 -13.11
C GLN A 174 1.40 -21.97 -11.74
N ALA A 175 1.68 -23.27 -11.69
CA ALA A 175 1.81 -24.00 -10.43
C ALA A 175 2.96 -23.47 -9.57
N LYS A 176 4.11 -23.17 -10.18
CA LYS A 176 5.25 -22.53 -9.49
C LYS A 176 4.88 -21.16 -8.94
N TYR A 177 4.11 -20.36 -9.69
CA TYR A 177 3.63 -19.06 -9.24
C TYR A 177 2.66 -19.19 -8.06
N ALA A 178 1.68 -20.09 -8.13
CA ALA A 178 0.77 -20.40 -7.01
C ALA A 178 1.53 -20.84 -5.75
N ALA A 179 2.55 -21.70 -5.90
CA ALA A 179 3.38 -22.13 -4.78
C ALA A 179 4.24 -20.99 -4.20
N LYS A 180 4.68 -20.01 -5.00
CA LYS A 180 5.36 -18.80 -4.48
C LYS A 180 4.41 -17.94 -3.65
N GLN A 181 3.12 -17.93 -3.98
CA GLN A 181 2.05 -17.30 -3.21
C GLN A 181 1.53 -18.18 -2.06
N TYR A 182 2.27 -19.22 -1.66
CA TYR A 182 1.88 -20.16 -0.60
C TYR A 182 0.59 -20.97 -0.87
N ASP A 183 0.05 -20.91 -2.09
CA ASP A 183 -1.08 -21.74 -2.51
C ASP A 183 -0.59 -23.11 -2.99
N TYR A 184 0.00 -23.85 -2.04
CA TYR A 184 0.57 -25.17 -2.30
C TYR A 184 -0.51 -26.16 -2.74
N ASP A 185 -1.73 -26.05 -2.23
CA ASP A 185 -2.83 -26.93 -2.61
C ASP A 185 -3.23 -26.75 -4.07
N LYS A 186 -3.39 -25.50 -4.51
CA LYS A 186 -3.62 -25.21 -5.93
C LYS A 186 -2.46 -25.67 -6.79
N ALA A 187 -1.22 -25.38 -6.40
CA ALA A 187 -0.04 -25.78 -7.15
C ALA A 187 0.06 -27.31 -7.32
N ILE A 188 -0.19 -28.07 -6.25
CA ILE A 188 -0.21 -29.53 -6.26
C ILE A 188 -1.35 -30.04 -7.14
N SER A 189 -2.57 -29.51 -6.95
CA SER A 189 -3.75 -29.91 -7.71
C SER A 189 -3.58 -29.67 -9.21
N MET A 190 -3.05 -28.52 -9.61
CA MET A 190 -2.78 -28.18 -11.01
C MET A 190 -1.86 -29.21 -11.68
N LEU A 191 -0.78 -29.61 -11.00
CA LEU A 191 0.16 -30.58 -11.54
C LEU A 191 -0.40 -32.00 -11.53
N GLN A 192 -1.07 -32.43 -10.46
CA GLN A 192 -1.62 -33.79 -10.34
C GLN A 192 -2.77 -34.07 -11.31
N ASN A 193 -3.53 -33.05 -11.68
CA ASN A 193 -4.65 -33.18 -12.61
C ASN A 193 -4.23 -33.17 -14.10
N SER A 194 -2.95 -32.91 -14.41
CA SER A 194 -2.45 -33.04 -15.78
C SER A 194 -2.24 -34.50 -16.16
N GLU A 195 -2.59 -34.86 -17.39
CA GLU A 195 -2.30 -36.19 -17.97
C GLU A 195 -0.79 -36.48 -17.96
N THR A 196 0.04 -35.43 -18.09
CA THR A 196 1.50 -35.49 -18.06
C THR A 196 2.07 -35.85 -16.68
N TYR A 197 1.29 -35.75 -15.60
CA TYR A 197 1.76 -36.05 -14.24
C TYR A 197 2.30 -37.47 -14.07
N GLN A 198 1.67 -38.46 -14.71
CA GLN A 198 2.03 -39.87 -14.53
C GLN A 198 3.40 -40.21 -15.14
N THR A 199 3.83 -39.44 -16.13
CA THR A 199 5.06 -39.68 -16.90
C THR A 199 6.15 -38.64 -16.62
N SER A 200 5.79 -37.46 -16.11
CA SER A 200 6.72 -36.37 -15.82
C SER A 200 7.31 -36.47 -14.42
N GLU A 201 8.57 -36.90 -14.34
CA GLU A 201 9.35 -36.85 -13.09
C GLU A 201 9.44 -35.42 -12.53
N LYS A 202 9.47 -34.41 -13.41
CA LYS A 202 9.50 -32.99 -13.03
C LYS A 202 8.24 -32.56 -12.29
N PHE A 203 7.05 -32.99 -12.73
CA PHE A 203 5.80 -32.67 -12.04
C PHE A 203 5.70 -33.44 -10.71
N GLN A 204 6.05 -34.72 -10.70
CA GLN A 204 6.05 -35.55 -9.49
C GLN A 204 7.00 -35.01 -8.43
N HIS A 205 8.20 -34.58 -8.83
CA HIS A 205 9.16 -33.95 -7.94
C HIS A 205 8.63 -32.62 -7.39
N ALA A 206 8.11 -31.74 -8.24
CA ALA A 206 7.55 -30.46 -7.80
C ALA A 206 6.40 -30.63 -6.80
N VAL A 207 5.50 -31.59 -7.02
CA VAL A 207 4.44 -31.94 -6.07
C VAL A 207 5.01 -32.38 -4.72
N LYS A 208 6.04 -33.24 -4.69
CA LYS A 208 6.71 -33.63 -3.43
C LYS A 208 7.32 -32.43 -2.71
N VAL A 209 7.95 -31.52 -3.45
CA VAL A 209 8.52 -30.29 -2.88
C VAL A 209 7.42 -29.40 -2.28
N TYR A 210 6.33 -29.17 -2.99
CA TYR A 210 5.23 -28.34 -2.49
C TYR A 210 4.53 -28.98 -1.29
N GLN A 211 4.38 -30.30 -1.28
CA GLN A 211 3.83 -31.04 -0.14
C GLN A 211 4.72 -30.86 1.11
N LYS A 212 6.04 -31.04 0.97
CA LYS A 212 7.00 -30.82 2.07
C LYS A 212 6.98 -29.36 2.57
N LYS A 213 6.87 -28.39 1.67
CA LYS A 213 6.73 -26.96 2.05
C LYS A 213 5.43 -26.70 2.80
N LYS A 214 4.31 -27.22 2.32
CA LYS A 214 3.02 -27.14 3.01
C LYS A 214 3.09 -27.72 4.42
N GLU A 215 3.69 -28.90 4.57
CA GLU A 215 3.88 -29.57 5.85
C GLU A 215 4.79 -28.80 6.83
N SER A 216 5.65 -27.93 6.31
CA SER A 216 6.53 -27.08 7.14
C SER A 216 5.86 -25.77 7.59
N CYS A 217 4.70 -25.41 7.03
CA CYS A 217 3.99 -24.19 7.42
C CYS A 217 3.42 -24.33 8.84
N VAL A 218 3.34 -23.19 9.52
CA VAL A 218 2.74 -23.06 10.83
C VAL A 218 1.45 -22.25 10.72
N SER A 219 0.47 -22.63 11.54
CA SER A 219 -0.81 -21.91 11.66
C SER A 219 -0.60 -20.62 12.43
N TRP A 220 -1.10 -19.51 11.90
CA TRP A 220 -1.02 -18.21 12.55
C TRP A 220 -2.23 -17.94 13.44
N PRO A 221 -2.05 -17.43 14.68
CA PRO A 221 -3.17 -17.00 15.51
C PRO A 221 -3.93 -15.85 14.85
N LEU A 222 -5.18 -16.10 14.48
CA LEU A 222 -6.02 -15.14 13.73
C LEU A 222 -6.30 -13.84 14.51
N ASP A 223 -6.27 -13.90 15.84
CA ASP A 223 -6.39 -12.73 16.72
C ASP A 223 -5.12 -11.87 16.76
N GLN A 224 -4.05 -12.27 16.07
CA GLN A 224 -2.78 -11.55 15.95
C GLN A 224 -2.43 -11.26 14.48
N VAL A 225 -3.45 -11.03 13.64
CA VAL A 225 -3.28 -10.50 12.29
C VAL A 225 -3.54 -8.99 12.32
N THR A 226 -2.51 -8.21 12.04
CA THR A 226 -2.61 -6.75 12.01
C THR A 226 -3.31 -6.28 10.72
N HIS A 227 -4.03 -5.17 10.79
CA HIS A 227 -4.66 -4.53 9.63
C HIS A 227 -4.14 -3.11 9.52
N VAL A 228 -3.47 -2.79 8.41
CA VAL A 228 -2.92 -1.46 8.13
C VAL A 228 -3.68 -0.80 6.99
N PHE A 229 -3.76 0.52 7.02
CA PHE A 229 -4.41 1.24 5.94
C PHE A 229 -3.77 2.57 5.60
N TYR A 230 -4.09 3.03 4.40
CA TYR A 230 -3.70 4.30 3.82
C TYR A 230 -4.96 5.02 3.31
N HIS A 231 -4.83 6.32 3.07
CA HIS A 231 -5.73 7.03 2.16
C HIS A 231 -5.12 7.07 0.75
N THR A 232 -5.72 7.79 -0.18
CA THR A 232 -5.09 8.11 -1.48
C THR A 232 -3.68 8.69 -1.27
N LEU A 233 -2.70 8.19 -2.03
CA LEU A 233 -1.31 8.58 -1.86
C LEU A 233 -1.00 9.93 -2.52
N ILE A 234 -0.12 10.71 -1.88
CA ILE A 234 0.42 11.96 -2.45
C ILE A 234 1.49 11.61 -3.49
N LYS A 235 1.24 11.95 -4.76
CA LYS A 235 2.20 11.82 -5.87
C LYS A 235 3.11 13.04 -5.98
N ASP A 236 2.56 14.24 -5.81
CA ASP A 236 3.30 15.50 -5.88
C ASP A 236 3.21 16.27 -4.56
N THR A 237 4.27 16.16 -3.76
CA THR A 237 4.36 16.84 -2.46
C THR A 237 4.50 18.35 -2.58
N GLY A 238 4.93 18.86 -3.74
CA GLY A 238 5.01 20.30 -3.99
C GLY A 238 3.64 20.95 -4.17
N LYS A 239 2.65 20.18 -4.65
CA LYS A 239 1.24 20.60 -4.75
C LYS A 239 0.48 20.31 -3.46
N ALA A 240 0.65 19.13 -2.88
CA ALA A 240 -0.07 18.73 -1.67
C ALA A 240 0.32 19.55 -0.42
N PHE A 241 1.54 20.13 -0.39
CA PHE A 241 2.05 20.92 0.73
C PHE A 241 2.38 22.36 0.34
N ASP A 242 1.58 22.95 -0.55
CA ASP A 242 1.79 24.30 -1.08
C ASP A 242 1.35 25.43 -0.12
N GLY A 243 0.70 25.07 0.99
CA GLY A 243 0.24 25.97 2.04
C GLY A 243 -1.18 26.48 1.85
N ASP A 244 -1.94 25.87 0.94
CA ASP A 244 -3.38 26.10 0.80
C ASP A 244 -4.18 25.62 2.04
N TYR A 245 -5.51 25.67 1.94
CA TYR A 245 -6.39 25.31 3.05
C TYR A 245 -6.47 23.80 3.32
N LYS A 246 -6.06 22.94 2.37
CA LYS A 246 -6.04 21.47 2.53
C LYS A 246 -4.68 20.89 2.88
N SER A 247 -3.60 21.64 2.67
CA SER A 247 -2.22 21.21 2.95
C SER A 247 -2.04 20.60 4.35
N GLY A 248 -2.69 21.17 5.37
CA GLY A 248 -2.65 20.64 6.74
C GLY A 248 -3.39 19.31 6.91
N ASP A 249 -4.57 19.18 6.28
CA ASP A 249 -5.34 17.93 6.28
C ASP A 249 -4.53 16.82 5.58
N TYR A 250 -3.92 17.13 4.44
CA TYR A 250 -3.10 16.17 3.69
C TYR A 250 -1.86 15.73 4.45
N ASP A 251 -1.12 16.66 5.06
CA ASP A 251 0.05 16.30 5.87
C ASP A 251 -0.32 15.42 7.06
N GLN A 252 -1.51 15.62 7.62
CA GLN A 252 -2.00 14.83 8.75
C GLN A 252 -2.35 13.38 8.37
N VAL A 253 -3.22 13.17 7.37
CA VAL A 253 -3.86 11.84 7.15
C VAL A 253 -3.39 11.09 5.90
N MET A 254 -2.62 11.74 5.01
CA MET A 254 -2.17 11.14 3.77
C MET A 254 -0.73 10.64 3.87
N THR A 255 -0.35 9.77 2.95
CA THR A 255 0.99 9.17 2.83
C THR A 255 1.57 9.47 1.47
N THR A 256 2.85 9.81 1.39
CA THR A 256 3.52 10.02 0.09
C THR A 256 3.80 8.68 -0.59
N ILE A 257 3.90 8.68 -1.92
CA ILE A 257 4.31 7.47 -2.67
C ILE A 257 5.71 6.99 -2.21
N ASP A 258 6.62 7.91 -1.89
CA ASP A 258 7.97 7.56 -1.44
C ASP A 258 7.95 6.88 -0.06
N GLU A 259 7.12 7.33 0.88
CA GLU A 259 6.89 6.66 2.16
C GLU A 259 6.26 5.30 1.96
N PHE A 260 5.17 5.22 1.18
CA PHE A 260 4.46 3.97 0.91
C PHE A 260 5.41 2.89 0.36
N ASN A 261 6.22 3.22 -0.63
CA ASN A 261 7.17 2.26 -1.21
C ASN A 261 8.22 1.78 -0.19
N GLN A 262 8.70 2.68 0.67
CA GLN A 262 9.68 2.33 1.71
C GLN A 262 9.04 1.49 2.83
N ILE A 263 7.81 1.80 3.22
CA ILE A 263 7.04 1.04 4.21
C ILE A 263 6.77 -0.37 3.68
N THR A 264 6.22 -0.50 2.48
CA THR A 264 5.95 -1.81 1.85
C THR A 264 7.23 -2.64 1.74
N GLN A 265 8.36 -2.04 1.33
CA GLN A 265 9.64 -2.75 1.30
C GLN A 265 10.11 -3.17 2.69
N SER A 266 10.02 -2.30 3.70
CA SER A 266 10.39 -2.63 5.08
C SER A 266 9.56 -3.79 5.64
N MET A 267 8.25 -3.78 5.40
CA MET A 267 7.36 -4.85 5.80
C MET A 267 7.74 -6.16 5.07
N TYR A 268 7.97 -6.13 3.76
CA TYR A 268 8.42 -7.31 3.02
C TYR A 268 9.75 -7.87 3.56
N ASP A 269 10.74 -7.01 3.80
CA ASP A 269 12.06 -7.41 4.33
C ASP A 269 11.96 -8.02 5.74
N LYS A 270 10.96 -7.60 6.53
CA LYS A 270 10.63 -8.16 7.85
C LYS A 270 9.77 -9.43 7.78
N GLY A 271 9.44 -9.92 6.59
CA GLY A 271 8.70 -11.16 6.38
C GLY A 271 7.18 -11.01 6.41
N TYR A 272 6.64 -9.80 6.32
CA TYR A 272 5.20 -9.60 6.24
C TYR A 272 4.64 -10.15 4.92
N VAL A 273 3.46 -10.78 4.99
CA VAL A 273 2.72 -11.37 3.87
C VAL A 273 1.29 -10.86 3.92
N MET A 274 0.83 -10.26 2.82
CA MET A 274 -0.53 -9.76 2.68
C MET A 274 -1.50 -10.94 2.57
N VAL A 275 -2.53 -10.95 3.41
CA VAL A 275 -3.61 -11.95 3.42
C VAL A 275 -4.97 -11.27 3.20
N SER A 276 -5.95 -12.04 2.74
CA SER A 276 -7.33 -11.56 2.68
C SER A 276 -7.98 -11.64 4.06
N ILE A 277 -8.89 -10.71 4.36
CA ILE A 277 -9.78 -10.82 5.51
C ILE A 277 -10.61 -12.12 5.46
N TYR A 278 -10.88 -12.64 4.26
CA TYR A 278 -11.58 -13.89 4.03
C TYR A 278 -10.73 -15.14 4.30
N ASP A 279 -9.39 -15.02 4.34
CA ASP A 279 -8.53 -16.12 4.82
C ASP A 279 -8.66 -16.29 6.34
N MET A 280 -9.05 -15.23 7.06
CA MET A 280 -9.23 -15.24 8.51
C MET A 280 -10.60 -15.79 8.92
N ALA A 281 -11.66 -15.40 8.23
CA ALA A 281 -12.99 -15.95 8.46
C ALA A 281 -13.88 -15.74 7.23
N THR A 282 -14.83 -16.65 7.01
CA THR A 282 -15.84 -16.54 5.94
C THR A 282 -17.25 -16.61 6.51
N ALA A 283 -18.16 -15.78 5.98
CA ALA A 283 -19.57 -15.88 6.29
C ALA A 283 -20.22 -16.99 5.45
N ASP A 284 -21.06 -17.83 6.06
CA ASP A 284 -21.94 -18.75 5.33
C ASP A 284 -23.15 -18.00 4.72
N GLU A 285 -24.00 -18.72 3.98
CA GLU A 285 -25.20 -18.16 3.35
C GLU A 285 -26.20 -17.55 4.35
N ASN A 286 -26.12 -17.92 5.63
CA ASN A 286 -26.96 -17.37 6.72
C ASN A 286 -26.27 -16.21 7.45
N GLY A 287 -25.06 -15.82 7.04
CA GLY A 287 -24.26 -14.80 7.69
C GLY A 287 -23.58 -15.25 8.98
N ASN A 288 -23.47 -16.56 9.24
CA ASN A 288 -22.65 -17.06 10.35
C ASN A 288 -21.18 -17.09 9.95
N MET A 289 -20.30 -16.64 10.84
CA MET A 289 -18.87 -16.65 10.59
C MET A 289 -18.24 -18.00 10.92
N ASN A 290 -17.41 -18.47 10.01
CA ASN A 290 -16.56 -19.63 10.17
C ASN A 290 -15.12 -19.16 10.16
N ALA A 291 -14.36 -19.48 11.20
CA ALA A 291 -12.93 -19.17 11.23
C ALA A 291 -12.20 -19.93 10.12
N GLY A 292 -11.31 -19.23 9.43
CA GLY A 292 -10.40 -19.79 8.44
C GLY A 292 -9.11 -20.28 9.08
N GLU A 293 -8.09 -20.43 8.25
CA GLU A 293 -6.74 -20.77 8.69
C GLU A 293 -5.70 -20.16 7.74
N ILE A 294 -4.69 -19.52 8.33
CA ILE A 294 -3.54 -18.98 7.60
C ILE A 294 -2.33 -19.84 7.93
N LEU A 295 -1.78 -20.52 6.91
CA LEU A 295 -0.61 -21.38 7.02
C LEU A 295 0.57 -20.73 6.31
N LEU A 296 1.56 -20.28 7.07
CA LEU A 296 2.75 -19.62 6.52
C LEU A 296 4.04 -20.33 6.95
N PRO A 297 5.11 -20.28 6.15
CA PRO A 297 6.42 -20.76 6.59
C PRO A 297 6.89 -20.02 7.85
N PRO A 298 7.70 -20.66 8.72
CA PRO A 298 8.27 -20.02 9.89
C PRO A 298 8.96 -18.69 9.56
N GLY A 299 8.69 -17.65 10.35
CA GLY A 299 9.25 -16.31 10.18
C GLY A 299 8.48 -15.38 9.25
N LYS A 300 7.42 -15.86 8.57
CA LYS A 300 6.48 -15.00 7.83
C LYS A 300 5.34 -14.54 8.74
N VAL A 301 4.86 -13.31 8.56
CA VAL A 301 3.85 -12.66 9.41
C VAL A 301 2.69 -12.15 8.55
N PRO A 302 1.44 -12.57 8.78
CA PRO A 302 0.31 -12.11 7.97
C PRO A 302 -0.13 -10.69 8.35
N PHE A 303 -0.65 -9.94 7.37
CA PHE A 303 -1.35 -8.67 7.59
C PHE A 303 -2.45 -8.43 6.55
N VAL A 304 -3.46 -7.67 6.93
CA VAL A 304 -4.52 -7.18 6.02
C VAL A 304 -4.19 -5.73 5.61
N LEU A 305 -4.41 -5.41 4.34
CA LEU A 305 -4.23 -4.06 3.77
C LEU A 305 -5.57 -3.48 3.34
N SER A 306 -5.84 -2.22 3.67
CA SER A 306 -6.92 -1.46 3.04
C SER A 306 -6.50 -0.06 2.58
N GLN A 307 -7.28 0.52 1.69
CA GLN A 307 -7.19 1.92 1.33
C GLN A 307 -8.56 2.57 1.40
N ASP A 308 -8.62 3.71 2.07
CA ASP A 308 -9.85 4.48 2.27
C ASP A 308 -9.95 5.57 1.18
N ASP A 309 -11.19 5.94 0.84
CA ASP A 309 -11.50 7.09 -0.02
C ASP A 309 -10.94 7.05 -1.46
N VAL A 310 -10.87 5.89 -2.10
CA VAL A 310 -10.42 5.74 -3.50
C VAL A 310 -11.51 6.19 -4.51
N CYS A 311 -11.96 7.43 -4.33
CA CYS A 311 -12.97 8.11 -5.13
C CYS A 311 -12.37 9.27 -5.93
N TYR A 312 -11.18 9.75 -5.55
CA TYR A 312 -10.48 10.91 -6.12
C TYR A 312 -11.42 12.12 -6.18
N TYR A 313 -11.69 12.68 -4.99
CA TYR A 313 -12.70 13.73 -4.79
C TYR A 313 -12.34 15.01 -5.54
N HIS A 314 -13.37 15.78 -5.93
CA HIS A 314 -13.17 17.08 -6.60
C HIS A 314 -12.26 18.04 -5.83
N TYR A 315 -12.33 18.03 -4.49
CA TYR A 315 -11.47 18.90 -3.68
C TYR A 315 -9.98 18.55 -3.78
N MET A 316 -9.61 17.39 -4.36
CA MET A 316 -8.22 16.96 -4.58
C MET A 316 -7.69 17.40 -5.95
N ASP A 317 -8.54 17.96 -6.82
CA ASP A 317 -8.16 18.35 -8.18
C ASP A 317 -7.09 19.44 -8.14
N GLY A 318 -5.88 19.11 -8.60
CA GLY A 318 -4.74 20.01 -8.61
C GLY A 318 -3.80 19.88 -7.41
N ASP A 319 -4.14 19.08 -6.39
CA ASP A 319 -3.40 19.02 -5.12
C ASP A 319 -2.37 17.88 -5.07
N GLY A 320 -1.95 17.38 -6.24
CA GLY A 320 -0.87 16.40 -6.34
C GLY A 320 -1.28 14.94 -6.15
N PHE A 321 -2.57 14.63 -6.30
CA PHE A 321 -3.12 13.27 -6.29
C PHE A 321 -3.38 12.74 -7.70
N ALA A 322 -3.43 11.41 -7.86
CA ALA A 322 -4.01 10.79 -9.04
C ALA A 322 -5.48 11.21 -9.23
N THR A 323 -5.98 11.18 -10.46
CA THR A 323 -7.36 11.60 -10.77
C THR A 323 -8.33 10.45 -10.86
N LYS A 324 -7.89 9.29 -11.37
CA LYS A 324 -8.71 8.07 -11.44
C LYS A 324 -7.87 6.82 -11.63
N LEU A 325 -8.49 5.66 -11.39
CA LEU A 325 -7.98 4.35 -11.82
C LEU A 325 -8.52 4.03 -13.22
N ILE A 326 -7.68 3.42 -14.06
CA ILE A 326 -8.03 2.95 -15.40
C ILE A 326 -7.50 1.53 -15.63
N VAL A 327 -8.03 0.87 -16.65
CA VAL A 327 -7.42 -0.32 -17.24
C VAL A 327 -6.64 0.11 -18.48
N ASP A 328 -5.34 -0.16 -18.52
CA ASP A 328 -4.50 0.15 -19.68
C ASP A 328 -4.69 -0.86 -20.82
N GLU A 329 -3.98 -0.65 -21.94
CA GLU A 329 -4.08 -1.49 -23.14
C GLU A 329 -3.63 -2.94 -22.90
N GLU A 330 -2.83 -3.19 -21.86
CA GLU A 330 -2.35 -4.52 -21.45
C GLU A 330 -3.30 -5.19 -20.44
N GLY A 331 -4.39 -4.51 -20.06
CA GLY A 331 -5.35 -4.99 -19.06
C GLY A 331 -4.91 -4.73 -17.63
N LYS A 332 -3.83 -3.97 -17.39
CA LYS A 332 -3.33 -3.67 -16.05
C LYS A 332 -4.05 -2.45 -15.47
N ILE A 333 -4.27 -2.47 -14.16
CA ILE A 333 -4.80 -1.31 -13.45
C ILE A 333 -3.68 -0.26 -13.33
N ARG A 334 -3.98 0.99 -13.70
CA ARG A 334 -3.08 2.15 -13.60
C ARG A 334 -3.84 3.35 -13.08
N ASN A 335 -3.12 4.39 -12.70
CA ASN A 335 -3.70 5.71 -12.44
C ASN A 335 -3.51 6.65 -13.62
N GLU A 336 -4.47 7.54 -13.82
CA GLU A 336 -4.25 8.80 -14.52
C GLU A 336 -3.78 9.89 -13.56
N TYR A 337 -2.96 10.82 -14.05
CA TYR A 337 -2.54 12.02 -13.35
C TYR A 337 -2.47 13.21 -14.32
N VAL A 338 -2.94 14.37 -13.89
CA VAL A 338 -2.87 15.63 -14.67
C VAL A 338 -1.55 16.34 -14.36
N GLU A 339 -0.66 16.40 -15.34
CA GLU A 339 0.62 17.10 -15.23
C GLU A 339 0.45 18.63 -15.27
N ASP A 340 1.51 19.37 -14.94
CA ASP A 340 1.49 20.85 -14.84
C ASP A 340 1.10 21.56 -16.14
N ASP A 341 1.36 20.94 -17.29
CA ASP A 341 0.98 21.46 -18.61
C ASP A 341 -0.44 21.07 -19.04
N GLY A 342 -1.18 20.37 -18.17
CA GLY A 342 -2.53 19.85 -18.41
C GLY A 342 -2.57 18.54 -19.17
N SER A 343 -1.42 17.94 -19.53
CA SER A 343 -1.39 16.62 -20.16
C SER A 343 -1.71 15.51 -19.15
N ILE A 344 -2.26 14.39 -19.64
CA ILE A 344 -2.53 13.21 -18.83
C ILE A 344 -1.34 12.26 -18.94
N SER A 345 -0.77 11.88 -17.80
CA SER A 345 0.15 10.77 -17.69
C SER A 345 -0.52 9.55 -17.06
N VAL A 346 -0.05 8.36 -17.44
CA VAL A 346 -0.56 7.08 -16.93
C VAL A 346 0.58 6.35 -16.22
N GLY A 347 0.34 5.87 -15.01
CA GLY A 347 1.35 5.18 -14.22
C GLY A 347 0.87 4.69 -12.86
N ASP A 348 1.82 4.26 -12.03
CA ASP A 348 1.53 3.77 -10.68
C ASP A 348 1.60 4.95 -9.70
N TYR A 349 0.50 5.69 -9.59
CA TYR A 349 0.43 6.94 -8.83
C TYR A 349 -0.41 6.85 -7.55
N ASP A 350 -0.81 5.64 -7.16
CA ASP A 350 -1.57 5.35 -5.95
C ASP A 350 -1.38 3.87 -5.54
N MET A 351 -1.91 3.49 -4.36
CA MET A 351 -1.65 2.19 -3.73
C MET A 351 -2.01 0.99 -4.63
N VAL A 352 -3.13 1.04 -5.34
CA VAL A 352 -3.64 -0.10 -6.13
C VAL A 352 -2.60 -0.59 -7.16
N PRO A 353 -2.18 0.21 -8.16
CA PRO A 353 -1.18 -0.25 -9.11
C PRO A 353 0.21 -0.46 -8.51
N LEU A 354 0.56 0.24 -7.43
CA LEU A 354 1.83 0.03 -6.73
C LEU A 354 1.90 -1.35 -6.07
N ILE A 355 0.82 -1.80 -5.43
CA ILE A 355 0.71 -3.15 -4.87
C ILE A 355 0.66 -4.20 -5.98
N ASP A 356 -0.05 -3.95 -7.07
CA ASP A 356 -0.10 -4.90 -8.19
C ASP A 356 1.29 -5.16 -8.75
N ARG A 357 2.05 -4.10 -9.02
CA ARG A 357 3.45 -4.21 -9.44
C ARG A 357 4.33 -4.88 -8.39
N PHE A 358 4.14 -4.55 -7.10
CA PHE A 358 4.95 -5.14 -6.03
C PHE A 358 4.72 -6.64 -5.91
N VAL A 359 3.48 -7.12 -5.99
CA VAL A 359 3.14 -8.55 -5.96
C VAL A 359 3.62 -9.27 -7.22
N GLU A 360 3.59 -8.61 -8.39
CA GLU A 360 4.16 -9.16 -9.61
C GLU A 360 5.69 -9.37 -9.50
N GLU A 361 6.41 -8.42 -8.90
CA GLU A 361 7.85 -8.55 -8.61
C GLU A 361 8.15 -9.53 -7.45
N HIS A 362 7.26 -9.58 -6.46
CA HIS A 362 7.40 -10.31 -5.19
C HIS A 362 6.15 -11.15 -4.90
N PRO A 363 5.92 -12.27 -5.64
CA PRO A 363 4.73 -13.09 -5.45
C PRO A 363 4.65 -13.68 -4.03
N ASP A 364 5.76 -13.84 -3.32
CA ASP A 364 5.79 -14.31 -1.93
C ASP A 364 5.41 -13.23 -0.90
N PHE A 365 5.06 -12.02 -1.33
CA PHE A 365 4.43 -11.00 -0.50
C PHE A 365 2.92 -11.20 -0.37
N SER A 366 2.31 -12.03 -1.22
CA SER A 366 0.85 -12.20 -1.28
C SER A 366 0.47 -13.65 -1.03
N TYR A 367 -0.36 -13.87 -0.01
CA TYR A 367 -0.93 -15.18 0.30
C TYR A 367 -2.08 -15.47 -0.66
N ARG A 368 -1.93 -16.52 -1.45
CA ARG A 368 -2.90 -17.00 -2.45
C ARG A 368 -3.35 -15.94 -3.46
N GLY A 369 -2.51 -14.95 -3.72
CA GLY A 369 -2.83 -13.85 -4.62
C GLY A 369 -3.71 -12.75 -4.00
N ALA A 370 -3.93 -12.75 -2.69
CA ALA A 370 -4.63 -11.67 -2.00
C ALA A 370 -4.04 -10.29 -2.33
N LYS A 371 -4.91 -9.30 -2.50
CA LYS A 371 -4.59 -7.87 -2.57
C LYS A 371 -5.23 -7.14 -1.37
N GLY A 372 -5.36 -5.82 -1.46
CA GLY A 372 -6.00 -5.02 -0.42
C GLY A 372 -7.53 -4.92 -0.57
N ILE A 373 -8.14 -4.26 0.40
CA ILE A 373 -9.54 -3.84 0.41
C ILE A 373 -9.61 -2.35 0.04
N VAL A 374 -10.37 -1.98 -0.98
CA VAL A 374 -10.61 -0.58 -1.34
C VAL A 374 -11.96 -0.13 -0.79
N ALA A 375 -11.92 0.79 0.18
CA ALA A 375 -13.11 1.40 0.76
C ALA A 375 -13.59 2.54 -0.15
N LEU A 376 -14.84 2.45 -0.59
CA LEU A 376 -15.45 3.41 -1.49
C LEU A 376 -16.50 4.22 -0.75
N THR A 377 -16.51 5.53 -0.99
CA THR A 377 -17.72 6.33 -0.82
C THR A 377 -18.47 6.40 -2.15
N GLY A 378 -19.63 7.04 -2.17
CA GLY A 378 -20.44 7.15 -3.38
C GLY A 378 -20.82 8.57 -3.75
N TYR A 379 -20.65 9.55 -2.87
CA TYR A 379 -21.20 10.89 -3.12
C TYR A 379 -20.56 11.57 -4.33
N ASN A 380 -19.24 11.48 -4.55
CA ASN A 380 -18.61 11.98 -5.79
C ASN A 380 -18.49 10.93 -6.89
N GLY A 381 -18.87 9.69 -6.61
CA GLY A 381 -18.63 8.51 -7.43
C GLY A 381 -17.48 7.65 -6.90
N ILE A 382 -16.98 6.71 -7.71
CA ILE A 382 -16.01 5.68 -7.31
C ILE A 382 -14.83 5.63 -8.26
N LEU A 383 -13.64 5.28 -7.76
CA LEU A 383 -12.43 5.03 -8.56
C LEU A 383 -12.02 6.21 -9.46
N GLY A 384 -12.56 7.42 -9.20
CA GLY A 384 -12.34 8.64 -9.96
C GLY A 384 -13.38 8.92 -11.05
N TYR A 385 -14.36 8.03 -11.20
CA TYR A 385 -15.50 8.20 -12.11
C TYR A 385 -16.68 8.82 -11.36
N ARG A 386 -17.40 9.72 -12.04
CA ARG A 386 -18.53 10.47 -11.47
C ARG A 386 -19.83 9.68 -11.60
N THR A 387 -19.97 8.64 -10.77
CA THR A 387 -21.01 7.60 -10.90
C THR A 387 -22.29 7.83 -10.07
N ASP A 388 -22.33 8.90 -9.28
CA ASP A 388 -23.49 9.25 -8.48
C ASP A 388 -24.65 9.79 -9.32
N SER A 389 -25.88 9.34 -9.05
CA SER A 389 -27.07 9.79 -9.80
C SER A 389 -27.35 11.29 -9.68
N SER A 390 -26.79 11.99 -8.69
CA SER A 390 -26.97 13.45 -8.57
C SER A 390 -26.28 14.25 -9.69
N TYR A 391 -25.27 13.71 -10.37
CA TYR A 391 -24.67 14.37 -11.54
C TYR A 391 -25.63 14.47 -12.73
N GLU A 392 -26.54 13.50 -12.86
CA GLU A 392 -27.56 13.48 -13.91
C GLU A 392 -28.83 14.22 -13.48
N THR A 393 -29.33 13.93 -12.27
CA THR A 393 -30.60 14.50 -11.77
C THR A 393 -30.50 15.99 -11.42
N ARG A 394 -29.29 16.48 -11.10
CA ARG A 394 -29.00 17.89 -10.78
C ARG A 394 -30.02 18.53 -9.83
N PRO A 395 -30.17 18.00 -8.60
CA PRO A 395 -31.07 18.61 -7.62
C PRO A 395 -30.67 20.05 -7.29
N ASP A 396 -31.63 20.85 -6.81
CA ASP A 396 -31.41 22.27 -6.50
C ASP A 396 -30.32 22.51 -5.43
N ASP A 397 -30.08 21.53 -4.56
CA ASP A 397 -29.06 21.52 -3.50
C ASP A 397 -27.79 20.74 -3.88
N LEU A 398 -27.54 20.54 -5.18
CA LEU A 398 -26.32 19.89 -5.65
C LEU A 398 -25.07 20.63 -5.15
N ASP A 399 -24.10 19.86 -4.69
CA ASP A 399 -22.81 20.35 -4.22
C ASP A 399 -22.11 21.25 -5.26
N ALA A 400 -21.47 22.32 -4.79
CA ALA A 400 -20.88 23.34 -5.64
C ALA A 400 -19.74 22.81 -6.52
N ASP A 401 -18.94 21.86 -6.00
CA ASP A 401 -17.85 21.28 -6.77
C ASP A 401 -18.39 20.41 -7.91
N LYS A 402 -19.48 19.68 -7.66
CA LYS A 402 -20.17 18.93 -8.72
C LYS A 402 -20.76 19.84 -9.79
N VAL A 403 -21.37 20.96 -9.40
CA VAL A 403 -21.91 21.94 -10.35
C VAL A 403 -20.79 22.48 -11.23
N LYS A 404 -19.68 22.93 -10.62
CA LYS A 404 -18.50 23.43 -11.34
C LYS A 404 -17.96 22.37 -12.31
N TRP A 405 -17.79 21.14 -11.84
CA TRP A 405 -17.28 20.05 -12.68
C TRP A 405 -18.21 19.76 -13.87
N LEU A 406 -19.53 19.75 -13.67
CA LEU A 406 -20.51 19.55 -14.75
C LEU A 406 -20.55 20.68 -15.78
N ASP A 407 -20.27 21.91 -15.37
CA ASP A 407 -20.17 23.07 -16.27
C ASP A 407 -18.91 22.98 -17.15
N GLU A 408 -17.83 22.40 -16.61
CA GLU A 408 -16.57 22.15 -17.32
C GLU A 408 -16.62 20.90 -18.22
N HIS A 409 -17.56 19.98 -17.96
CA HIS A 409 -17.76 18.72 -18.68
C HIS A 409 -19.18 18.62 -19.28
N PRO A 410 -19.53 19.46 -20.28
CA PRO A 410 -20.89 19.52 -20.84
C PRO A 410 -21.30 18.25 -21.60
N ASP A 411 -20.34 17.38 -21.93
CA ASP A 411 -20.53 16.08 -22.57
C ASP A 411 -20.63 14.90 -21.58
N PHE A 412 -20.63 15.18 -20.28
CA PHE A 412 -20.80 14.16 -19.23
C PHE A 412 -21.98 13.21 -19.52
N ASN A 413 -21.73 11.92 -19.34
CA ASN A 413 -22.73 10.87 -19.43
C ASN A 413 -22.59 9.89 -18.26
N LEU A 414 -23.62 9.81 -17.41
CA LEU A 414 -23.60 8.97 -16.22
C LEU A 414 -23.43 7.48 -16.56
N ASN A 415 -24.05 6.99 -17.64
CA ASN A 415 -23.94 5.58 -18.01
C ASN A 415 -22.53 5.23 -18.46
N THR A 416 -21.88 6.10 -19.26
CA THR A 416 -20.48 5.91 -19.66
C THR A 416 -19.54 5.88 -18.45
N GLU A 417 -19.71 6.79 -17.49
CA GLU A 417 -18.92 6.80 -16.25
C GLU A 417 -19.11 5.51 -15.44
N ARG A 418 -20.37 5.04 -15.30
CA ARG A 418 -20.70 3.79 -14.61
C ARG A 418 -20.14 2.55 -15.31
N GLU A 419 -20.22 2.49 -16.64
CA GLU A 419 -19.66 1.40 -17.44
C GLU A 419 -18.13 1.34 -17.29
N ASN A 420 -17.45 2.49 -17.35
CA ASN A 420 -16.01 2.57 -17.18
C ASN A 420 -15.59 2.18 -15.74
N ALA A 421 -16.28 2.69 -14.73
CA ALA A 421 -16.03 2.34 -13.34
C ALA A 421 -16.23 0.83 -13.10
N ALA A 422 -17.31 0.24 -13.62
CA ALA A 422 -17.57 -1.19 -13.50
C ALA A 422 -16.50 -2.05 -14.18
N ARG A 423 -15.98 -1.61 -15.33
CA ARG A 423 -14.85 -2.28 -16.00
C ARG A 423 -13.58 -2.27 -15.16
N VAL A 424 -13.23 -1.13 -14.55
CA VAL A 424 -12.07 -1.04 -13.65
C VAL A 424 -12.29 -1.89 -12.40
N ALA A 425 -13.48 -1.81 -11.78
CA ALA A 425 -13.81 -2.60 -10.61
C ALA A 425 -13.75 -4.11 -10.90
N GLN A 426 -14.18 -4.55 -12.09
CA GLN A 426 -14.06 -5.94 -12.48
C GLN A 426 -12.59 -6.37 -12.65
N ALA A 427 -11.76 -5.57 -13.33
CA ALA A 427 -10.34 -5.85 -13.47
C ALA A 427 -9.63 -5.95 -12.11
N MET A 428 -9.98 -5.06 -11.17
CA MET A 428 -9.46 -5.11 -9.80
C MET A 428 -9.84 -6.41 -9.08
N LYS A 429 -11.10 -6.85 -9.17
CA LYS A 429 -11.52 -8.13 -8.58
C LYS A 429 -10.83 -9.33 -9.21
N ASP A 430 -10.62 -9.31 -10.53
CA ASP A 430 -9.94 -10.39 -11.25
C ASP A 430 -8.47 -10.52 -10.80
N GLU A 431 -7.84 -9.42 -10.37
CA GLU A 431 -6.50 -9.38 -9.76
C GLU A 431 -6.49 -9.72 -8.24
N GLY A 432 -7.66 -9.87 -7.61
CA GLY A 432 -7.79 -10.24 -6.20
C GLY A 432 -8.05 -9.09 -5.22
N TRP A 433 -8.39 -7.89 -5.71
CA TRP A 433 -8.84 -6.78 -4.86
C TRP A 433 -10.26 -6.99 -4.34
N LEU A 434 -10.49 -6.53 -3.12
CA LEU A 434 -11.81 -6.49 -2.48
C LEU A 434 -12.32 -5.05 -2.41
N PHE A 435 -13.63 -4.90 -2.29
CA PHE A 435 -14.27 -3.60 -2.07
C PHE A 435 -14.98 -3.57 -0.74
N ALA A 436 -15.03 -2.41 -0.10
CA ALA A 436 -15.81 -2.15 1.10
C ALA A 436 -16.66 -0.90 0.96
N SER A 437 -17.78 -0.87 1.68
CA SER A 437 -18.50 0.38 1.92
C SER A 437 -17.73 1.22 2.89
N HIS A 438 -17.46 2.47 2.52
CA HIS A 438 -17.03 3.53 3.43
C HIS A 438 -18.18 4.49 3.74
N THR A 439 -19.42 3.98 3.67
CA THR A 439 -20.70 4.73 3.58
C THR A 439 -20.80 5.53 2.27
N TRP A 440 -22.00 5.84 1.79
CA TRP A 440 -22.14 6.63 0.55
C TRP A 440 -21.63 8.06 0.73
N GLY A 441 -22.00 8.71 1.82
CA GLY A 441 -21.71 10.11 2.09
C GLY A 441 -20.56 10.35 3.07
N HIS A 442 -19.66 9.39 3.27
CA HIS A 442 -18.57 9.47 4.25
C HIS A 442 -19.08 9.88 5.66
N GLN A 443 -20.09 9.16 6.17
CA GLN A 443 -20.81 9.49 7.39
C GLN A 443 -20.20 8.82 8.62
N ASN A 444 -20.09 9.56 9.73
CA ASN A 444 -19.75 8.98 11.02
C ASN A 444 -20.95 8.19 11.58
N VAL A 445 -20.90 6.86 11.43
CA VAL A 445 -22.00 5.96 11.84
C VAL A 445 -22.33 6.04 13.33
N SER A 446 -21.38 6.43 14.18
CA SER A 446 -21.61 6.56 15.63
C SER A 446 -22.47 7.79 15.96
N GLN A 447 -22.38 8.85 15.15
CA GLN A 447 -23.00 10.16 15.42
C GLN A 447 -24.36 10.35 14.73
N ILE A 448 -24.57 9.76 13.56
CA ILE A 448 -25.81 9.93 12.80
C ILE A 448 -26.98 9.12 13.39
N SER A 449 -28.22 9.48 13.07
CA SER A 449 -29.39 8.67 13.43
C SER A 449 -29.46 7.37 12.62
N LEU A 450 -30.24 6.39 13.09
CA LEU A 450 -30.51 5.17 12.33
C LEU A 450 -31.16 5.48 10.97
N GLU A 451 -32.11 6.41 10.93
CA GLU A 451 -32.77 6.85 9.69
C GLU A 451 -31.76 7.42 8.68
N ARG A 452 -30.80 8.22 9.15
CA ARG A 452 -29.75 8.78 8.29
C ARG A 452 -28.81 7.69 7.79
N LEU A 453 -28.46 6.72 8.64
CA LEU A 453 -27.65 5.56 8.24
C LEU A 453 -28.38 4.71 7.18
N GLN A 454 -29.69 4.51 7.35
CA GLN A 454 -30.53 3.79 6.40
C GLN A 454 -30.57 4.48 5.03
N ALA A 455 -30.81 5.80 5.03
CA ALA A 455 -30.83 6.59 3.80
C ALA A 455 -29.47 6.59 3.08
N ASP A 456 -28.37 6.71 3.84
CA ASP A 456 -27.02 6.68 3.29
C ASP A 456 -26.66 5.30 2.71
N THR A 457 -26.96 4.24 3.46
CA THR A 457 -26.73 2.86 3.01
C THR A 457 -27.52 2.55 1.75
N GLN A 458 -28.78 3.00 1.66
CA GLN A 458 -29.60 2.83 0.46
C GLN A 458 -28.95 3.49 -0.77
N LYS A 459 -28.40 4.70 -0.62
CA LYS A 459 -27.67 5.36 -1.73
C LYS A 459 -26.43 4.58 -2.15
N PHE A 460 -25.71 3.97 -1.21
CA PHE A 460 -24.57 3.09 -1.52
C PHE A 460 -25.03 1.87 -2.33
N LYS A 461 -26.11 1.21 -1.87
CA LYS A 461 -26.72 0.06 -2.56
C LYS A 461 -27.22 0.39 -3.97
N GLU A 462 -27.64 1.63 -4.22
CA GLU A 462 -28.15 2.06 -5.53
C GLU A 462 -27.05 2.54 -6.48
N ASN A 463 -26.03 3.26 -5.97
CA ASN A 463 -25.06 3.96 -6.81
C ASN A 463 -23.71 3.25 -6.89
N VAL A 464 -23.36 2.40 -5.92
CA VAL A 464 -22.04 1.76 -5.83
C VAL A 464 -22.12 0.25 -6.00
N ASP A 465 -22.94 -0.45 -5.21
CA ASP A 465 -23.03 -1.92 -5.23
C ASP A 465 -23.18 -2.52 -6.65
N PRO A 466 -24.04 -1.99 -7.54
CA PRO A 466 -24.20 -2.54 -8.89
C PRO A 466 -22.94 -2.47 -9.75
N LEU A 467 -22.02 -1.53 -9.46
CA LEU A 467 -20.80 -1.31 -10.22
C LEU A 467 -19.66 -2.21 -9.75
N ILE A 468 -19.60 -2.50 -8.45
CA ILE A 468 -18.56 -3.35 -7.85
C ILE A 468 -18.97 -4.82 -7.71
N GLY A 469 -20.26 -5.13 -7.86
CA GLY A 469 -20.82 -6.47 -7.65
C GLY A 469 -21.23 -6.74 -6.19
N GLY A 470 -21.50 -5.69 -5.41
CA GLY A 470 -21.82 -5.75 -3.99
C GLY A 470 -20.59 -5.91 -3.09
N THR A 471 -20.82 -5.74 -1.79
CA THR A 471 -19.82 -6.00 -0.73
C THR A 471 -20.51 -6.34 0.58
N ASP A 472 -19.88 -7.20 1.36
CA ASP A 472 -20.24 -7.53 2.75
C ASP A 472 -19.26 -6.93 3.78
N ILE A 473 -18.36 -6.07 3.33
CA ILE A 473 -17.38 -5.36 4.17
C ILE A 473 -17.82 -3.91 4.33
N ILE A 474 -17.85 -3.44 5.59
CA ILE A 474 -17.96 -2.03 5.92
C ILE A 474 -16.72 -1.57 6.68
N ILE A 475 -16.12 -0.51 6.18
CA ILE A 475 -15.04 0.21 6.83
C ILE A 475 -15.65 1.53 7.33
N PHE A 476 -15.59 1.80 8.63
CA PHE A 476 -16.24 2.98 9.19
C PHE A 476 -15.43 4.25 8.96
N ALA A 477 -16.08 5.26 8.37
CA ALA A 477 -15.52 6.60 8.18
C ALA A 477 -15.08 7.22 9.51
N PHE A 478 -14.01 8.03 9.46
CA PHE A 478 -13.39 8.68 10.60
C PHE A 478 -12.87 7.74 11.70
N GLY A 479 -12.68 6.45 11.37
CA GLY A 479 -12.31 5.45 12.35
C GLY A 479 -13.39 5.16 13.40
N ALA A 480 -14.63 5.56 13.11
CA ALA A 480 -15.75 5.39 14.01
C ALA A 480 -16.00 3.93 14.35
N ASP A 481 -16.81 3.74 15.38
CA ASP A 481 -17.19 2.43 15.86
C ASP A 481 -18.63 2.42 16.37
N LEU A 482 -19.25 1.24 16.43
CA LEU A 482 -20.56 1.07 17.01
C LEU A 482 -20.48 0.86 18.53
N THR A 483 -19.35 0.37 19.03
CA THR A 483 -19.03 0.24 20.46
C THR A 483 -17.52 0.24 20.66
N SER A 484 -17.05 0.24 21.91
CA SER A 484 -15.62 0.07 22.21
C SER A 484 -15.27 -1.42 22.22
N VAL A 485 -14.88 -2.00 23.34
CA VAL A 485 -14.39 -3.38 23.41
C VAL A 485 -15.49 -4.45 23.35
N GLU A 486 -16.74 -4.06 23.56
CA GLU A 486 -17.88 -4.96 23.66
C GLU A 486 -18.24 -5.62 22.33
N ASP A 487 -19.05 -6.67 22.42
CA ASP A 487 -19.65 -7.27 21.23
C ASP A 487 -20.67 -6.31 20.61
N TYR A 488 -20.71 -6.27 19.28
CA TYR A 488 -21.70 -5.48 18.56
C TYR A 488 -23.13 -5.91 18.86
N SER A 489 -23.97 -4.89 19.09
CA SER A 489 -25.39 -4.99 19.37
C SER A 489 -26.09 -3.67 19.03
N GLY A 490 -27.42 -3.64 19.12
CA GLY A 490 -28.22 -2.44 18.93
C GLY A 490 -28.65 -2.19 17.48
N GLU A 491 -29.57 -1.25 17.30
CA GLU A 491 -30.34 -1.11 16.06
C GLU A 491 -29.50 -0.81 14.82
N LYS A 492 -28.40 -0.05 14.96
CA LYS A 492 -27.49 0.26 13.84
C LYS A 492 -26.71 -0.99 13.38
N PHE A 493 -26.23 -1.81 14.30
CA PHE A 493 -25.57 -3.07 13.97
C PHE A 493 -26.55 -4.03 13.32
N GLU A 494 -27.72 -4.26 13.92
CA GLU A 494 -28.75 -5.14 13.37
C GLU A 494 -29.20 -4.69 11.97
N TYR A 495 -29.31 -3.37 11.76
CA TYR A 495 -29.59 -2.82 10.44
C TYR A 495 -28.47 -3.14 9.45
N LEU A 496 -27.21 -2.79 9.73
CA LEU A 496 -26.08 -3.07 8.83
C LEU A 496 -25.97 -4.57 8.53
N LYS A 497 -26.15 -5.42 9.54
CA LYS A 497 -26.17 -6.87 9.38
C LYS A 497 -27.31 -7.31 8.45
N SER A 498 -28.51 -6.74 8.59
CA SER A 498 -29.63 -7.00 7.68
C SER A 498 -29.38 -6.57 6.23
N GLN A 499 -28.44 -5.66 5.99
CA GLN A 499 -28.02 -5.22 4.66
C GLN A 499 -26.91 -6.10 4.06
N GLY A 500 -26.53 -7.19 4.74
CA GLY A 500 -25.56 -8.16 4.27
C GLY A 500 -24.13 -7.91 4.75
N TYR A 501 -23.88 -6.92 5.63
CA TYR A 501 -22.54 -6.68 6.16
C TYR A 501 -22.15 -7.72 7.21
N ASN A 502 -20.99 -8.36 7.00
CA ASN A 502 -20.43 -9.40 7.87
C ASN A 502 -19.09 -8.97 8.47
N TYR A 503 -18.34 -8.10 7.80
CA TYR A 503 -17.02 -7.64 8.20
C TYR A 503 -17.06 -6.15 8.50
N TYR A 504 -16.58 -5.78 9.69
CA TYR A 504 -16.65 -4.43 10.21
C TYR A 504 -15.24 -3.97 10.59
N CYS A 505 -14.78 -2.86 10.02
CA CYS A 505 -13.44 -2.36 10.34
C CYS A 505 -13.50 -0.92 10.89
N ASN A 506 -12.94 -0.73 12.08
CA ASN A 506 -12.78 0.55 12.76
C ASN A 506 -11.30 0.96 12.79
N VAL A 507 -10.97 2.07 13.45
CA VAL A 507 -9.58 2.46 13.73
C VAL A 507 -9.39 2.53 15.23
N ASP A 508 -8.52 1.67 15.77
CA ASP A 508 -8.12 1.66 17.18
C ASP A 508 -6.60 1.81 17.33
N SER A 509 -5.85 1.49 16.26
CA SER A 509 -4.39 1.61 16.16
C SER A 509 -3.57 0.74 17.13
N SER A 510 -4.21 -0.21 17.82
CA SER A 510 -3.46 -1.26 18.50
C SER A 510 -2.78 -2.17 17.48
N GLN A 511 -1.75 -2.89 17.92
CA GLN A 511 -1.06 -3.84 17.05
C GLN A 511 -2.02 -4.92 16.54
N TYR A 512 -2.90 -5.41 17.41
CA TYR A 512 -3.89 -6.45 17.12
C TYR A 512 -5.22 -6.16 17.80
N PHE A 513 -6.28 -6.05 17.01
CA PHE A 513 -7.66 -6.05 17.49
C PHE A 513 -8.52 -6.84 16.49
N VAL A 514 -8.91 -8.06 16.85
CA VAL A 514 -9.74 -8.93 16.02
C VAL A 514 -10.81 -9.57 16.89
N GLN A 515 -12.05 -9.52 16.44
CA GLN A 515 -13.19 -10.20 17.04
C GLN A 515 -13.88 -11.04 15.97
N ILE A 516 -13.70 -12.36 16.05
CA ILE A 516 -14.47 -13.32 15.26
C ILE A 516 -15.58 -13.83 16.17
N ARG A 517 -16.83 -13.46 15.88
CA ARG A 517 -18.03 -13.93 16.59
C ARG A 517 -18.87 -14.78 15.67
N SER A 518 -19.87 -15.49 16.20
CA SER A 518 -20.70 -16.40 15.42
C SER A 518 -21.40 -15.74 14.23
N ASN A 519 -21.66 -14.43 14.27
CA ASN A 519 -22.45 -13.71 13.26
C ASN A 519 -21.76 -12.45 12.72
N TYR A 520 -20.52 -12.13 13.10
CA TYR A 520 -19.76 -11.04 12.49
C TYR A 520 -18.26 -11.18 12.73
N PHE A 521 -17.50 -10.53 11.86
CA PHE A 521 -16.08 -10.29 12.01
C PHE A 521 -15.85 -8.81 12.23
N ARG A 522 -15.02 -8.45 13.21
CA ARG A 522 -14.60 -7.06 13.43
C ARG A 522 -13.09 -7.00 13.58
N GLN A 523 -12.47 -6.04 12.90
CA GLN A 523 -11.02 -5.84 12.99
C GLN A 523 -10.67 -4.36 13.04
N GLY A 524 -9.85 -4.02 14.02
CA GLY A 524 -9.31 -2.69 14.20
C GLY A 524 -8.10 -2.47 13.30
N ARG A 525 -7.95 -1.24 12.80
CA ARG A 525 -6.94 -0.87 11.81
C ARG A 525 -5.96 0.17 12.34
N ARG A 526 -4.76 0.17 11.76
CA ARG A 526 -3.66 1.09 12.04
C ARG A 526 -3.43 2.01 10.84
N ASN A 527 -3.61 3.30 11.05
CA ASN A 527 -3.34 4.32 10.04
C ASN A 527 -1.82 4.50 9.86
N LEU A 528 -1.34 4.41 8.61
CA LEU A 528 0.07 4.59 8.26
C LEU A 528 0.29 5.93 7.58
N ASP A 529 0.05 7.02 8.31
CA ASP A 529 0.00 8.40 7.81
C ASP A 529 1.01 9.34 8.50
N GLY A 530 1.04 10.61 8.07
CA GLY A 530 1.92 11.62 8.63
C GLY A 530 1.74 11.81 10.13
N TYR A 531 0.49 11.84 10.62
CA TYR A 531 0.21 11.97 12.05
C TYR A 531 0.81 10.83 12.85
N ARG A 532 0.55 9.58 12.45
CA ARG A 532 1.02 8.40 13.20
C ARG A 532 2.53 8.29 13.17
N MET A 533 3.15 8.50 12.01
CA MET A 533 4.60 8.48 11.87
C MET A 533 5.29 9.58 12.70
N TYR A 534 4.67 10.76 12.83
CA TYR A 534 5.25 11.89 13.55
C TYR A 534 5.04 11.81 15.07
N TYR A 535 3.82 11.51 15.52
CA TYR A 535 3.44 11.60 16.93
C TYR A 535 3.48 10.27 17.70
N ASN A 536 3.25 9.13 17.02
CA ASN A 536 3.24 7.82 17.67
C ASN A 536 4.04 6.76 16.89
N PRO A 537 5.32 7.02 16.54
CA PRO A 537 6.13 6.07 15.79
C PRO A 537 6.34 4.74 16.52
N GLU A 538 6.24 4.71 17.85
CA GLU A 538 6.31 3.50 18.66
C GLU A 538 5.23 2.48 18.29
N LEU A 539 4.04 2.97 17.90
CA LEU A 539 2.92 2.15 17.47
C LEU A 539 3.10 1.58 16.07
N LEU A 540 4.21 1.85 15.37
CA LEU A 540 4.52 1.38 14.02
C LEU A 540 5.84 0.58 13.94
N SER A 541 6.59 0.53 15.03
CA SER A 541 7.97 0.02 15.06
C SER A 541 8.13 -1.45 14.69
N ASP A 542 7.09 -2.27 14.90
CA ASP A 542 7.02 -3.66 14.41
C ASP A 542 6.96 -3.70 12.88
N LEU A 543 6.23 -2.78 12.24
CA LEU A 543 6.07 -2.70 10.78
C LEU A 543 7.29 -2.06 10.08
N PHE A 544 7.73 -0.89 10.54
CA PHE A 544 8.83 -0.13 9.92
C PHE A 544 9.40 0.93 10.89
N ASP A 545 10.56 1.47 10.56
CA ASP A 545 11.13 2.62 11.27
C ASP A 545 10.60 3.92 10.66
N ALA A 546 9.64 4.56 11.35
CA ALA A 546 8.99 5.79 10.91
C ALA A 546 10.00 6.90 10.58
N GLN A 547 11.07 7.05 11.38
CA GLN A 547 12.08 8.09 11.14
C GLN A 547 12.85 7.87 9.83
N SER A 548 13.06 6.61 9.45
CA SER A 548 13.79 6.28 8.22
C SER A 548 12.98 6.51 6.95
N VAL A 549 11.65 6.39 7.03
CA VAL A 549 10.76 6.48 5.86
C VAL A 549 10.13 7.86 5.69
N PHE A 550 9.98 8.62 6.78
CA PHE A 550 9.29 9.92 6.80
C PHE A 550 9.83 10.87 5.73
N ASP A 551 8.93 11.36 4.86
CA ASP A 551 9.32 12.20 3.74
C ASP A 551 9.76 13.58 4.24
N SER A 552 11.02 13.93 3.92
CA SER A 552 11.61 15.22 4.26
C SER A 552 10.93 16.43 3.59
N SER A 553 10.08 16.25 2.58
CA SER A 553 9.30 17.35 2.01
C SER A 553 8.07 17.72 2.84
N ARG A 554 7.66 16.89 3.81
CA ARG A 554 6.53 17.19 4.67
C ARG A 554 6.77 18.46 5.49
N PRO A 555 5.77 19.33 5.64
CA PRO A 555 5.78 20.37 6.66
C PRO A 555 5.98 19.75 8.05
N VAL A 556 6.70 20.45 8.92
CA VAL A 556 6.84 20.06 10.33
C VAL A 556 6.64 21.28 11.24
N PRO A 557 5.96 21.13 12.39
CA PRO A 557 5.33 19.89 12.89
C PRO A 557 4.08 19.50 12.07
N VAL A 558 3.84 18.19 11.94
CA VAL A 558 2.59 17.67 11.35
C VAL A 558 1.40 18.16 12.19
N PRO A 559 0.25 18.57 11.61
CA PRO A 559 -0.90 19.00 12.39
C PRO A 559 -1.45 17.92 13.35
N THR A 560 -1.87 18.32 14.55
CA THR A 560 -2.49 17.42 15.54
C THR A 560 -3.93 17.08 15.18
N MET A 561 -4.38 15.85 15.45
CA MET A 561 -5.80 15.47 15.31
C MET A 561 -6.67 16.31 16.26
N GLY A 562 -7.74 16.90 15.72
CA GLY A 562 -8.65 17.81 16.43
C GLY A 562 -9.78 17.13 17.18
#